data_AF-A0A2G5VGB6-F1
#
_entry.id   AF-A0A2G5VGB6-F1
#
_cell.length_a   1.000
_cell.length_b   1.000
_cell.length_c   1.000
_cell.angle_alpha   90.00
_cell.angle_beta   90.00
_cell.angle_gamma   90.00
#
_symmetry.space_group_name_H-M   'P 1'
#
loop_
_entity.id
_entity.type
_entity.pdbx_description
1 polymer ?
#
loop_
_entity_poly.entity_id
_entity_poly.type
_entity_poly.pdbx_seq_one_letter_code
_entity_poly.pdbx_strand_id
1 'polypeptide(L)'
;MNGGRFDFDDGGTYVGGWEEGKAHGHGVCTGPQAKGEYAGAWHYGFEVSGVYTWPSGNTYQGQWQNGKRHGLGVEQRGRWLYK
;
A
#
# COMPACT_ATOMS: atom_id res chain seq x y z
N MET A 1 21.54 -0.64 -0.67
CA MET A 1 20.10 -0.68 -0.36
C MET A 1 19.65 0.75 -0.11
N ASN A 2 19.19 1.45 -1.15
CA ASN A 2 18.80 2.86 -1.04
C ASN A 2 17.30 2.94 -0.70
N GLY A 3 16.95 2.43 0.47
CA GLY A 3 15.63 2.65 1.04
C GLY A 3 15.57 4.02 1.70
N GLY A 4 14.41 4.67 1.67
CA GLY A 4 14.18 5.95 2.31
C GLY A 4 12.78 6.04 2.90
N ARG A 5 12.62 6.91 3.90
CA ARG A 5 11.34 7.29 4.49
C ARG A 5 10.95 8.68 4.00
N PHE A 6 9.68 8.86 3.67
CA PHE A 6 9.07 10.15 3.38
C PHE A 6 7.79 10.28 4.19
N ASP A 7 7.65 11.39 4.89
CA ASP A 7 6.46 11.73 5.68
C ASP A 7 5.65 12.75 4.88
N PHE A 8 4.40 12.42 4.60
CA PHE A 8 3.49 13.30 3.87
C PHE A 8 2.80 14.27 4.84
N ASP A 9 2.42 15.46 4.35
CA ASP A 9 1.79 16.52 5.16
C ASP A 9 0.43 16.10 5.75
N ASP A 10 -0.26 15.16 5.09
CA ASP A 10 -1.53 14.57 5.53
C ASP A 10 -1.35 13.51 6.64
N GLY A 11 -0.13 13.30 7.11
CA GLY A 11 0.22 12.34 8.17
C GLY A 11 0.38 10.90 7.68
N GLY A 12 0.36 10.68 6.36
CA GLY A 12 0.78 9.42 5.76
C GLY A 12 2.31 9.30 5.74
N THR A 13 2.82 8.11 5.46
CA THR A 13 4.26 7.86 5.32
C THR A 13 4.55 6.86 4.23
N TYR A 14 5.64 7.00 3.50
CA TYR A 14 6.18 5.99 2.61
C TYR A 14 7.55 5.53 3.11
N VAL A 15 7.76 4.22 3.17
CA VAL A 15 9.05 3.60 3.49
C VAL A 15 9.34 2.56 2.42
N GLY A 16 10.36 2.78 1.61
CA GLY A 16 10.68 1.88 0.51
C GLY A 16 11.79 2.37 -0.39
N GLY A 17 11.89 1.74 -1.56
CA GLY A 17 12.85 2.12 -2.58
C GLY A 17 12.45 3.41 -3.32
N TRP A 18 13.47 4.11 -3.80
CA TRP A 18 13.29 5.34 -4.58
C TRP A 18 14.11 5.26 -5.86
N GLU A 19 13.54 5.72 -6.96
CA GLU A 19 14.19 5.88 -8.25
C GLU A 19 13.74 7.20 -8.88
N GLU A 20 14.70 8.03 -9.29
CA GLU A 20 14.44 9.36 -9.87
C GLU A 20 13.49 10.24 -9.02
N GLY A 21 13.63 10.16 -7.68
CA GLY A 21 12.81 10.91 -6.73
C GLY A 21 11.37 10.38 -6.59
N LYS A 22 11.06 9.21 -7.15
CA LYS A 22 9.74 8.57 -7.08
C LYS A 22 9.83 7.22 -6.38
N ALA A 23 8.75 6.82 -5.70
CA ALA A 23 8.65 5.50 -5.09
C ALA A 23 8.82 4.40 -6.15
N HIS A 24 9.74 3.46 -5.93
CA HIS A 24 10.06 2.39 -6.87
C HIS A 24 10.52 1.13 -6.13
N GLY A 25 10.25 -0.05 -6.70
CA GLY A 25 10.64 -1.32 -6.11
C GLY A 25 9.61 -1.75 -5.07
N HIS A 26 10.04 -2.12 -3.86
CA HIS A 26 9.12 -2.52 -2.80
C HIS A 26 9.08 -1.47 -1.70
N GLY A 27 7.88 -1.22 -1.18
CA GLY A 27 7.67 -0.23 -0.13
C GLY A 27 6.31 -0.33 0.54
N VAL A 28 6.23 0.28 1.71
CA VAL A 28 5.02 0.40 2.52
C VAL A 28 4.59 1.86 2.53
N CYS A 29 3.32 2.13 2.24
CA CYS A 29 2.71 3.45 2.30
C CYS A 29 1.53 3.44 3.28
N THR A 30 1.51 4.36 4.24
CA THR A 30 0.33 4.60 5.07
C THR A 30 -0.47 5.76 4.50
N GLY A 31 -1.80 5.58 4.47
CA GLY A 31 -2.72 6.63 4.05
C GLY A 31 -2.80 7.78 5.06
N PRO A 32 -3.50 8.88 4.69
CA PRO A 32 -3.69 10.06 5.53
C PRO A 32 -4.12 9.70 6.94
N GLN A 33 -3.50 10.29 7.96
CA GLN A 33 -3.80 10.03 9.37
C GLN A 33 -3.78 8.51 9.73
N ALA A 34 -2.92 7.73 9.09
CA ALA A 34 -2.84 6.27 9.21
C ALA A 34 -4.16 5.53 8.87
N LYS A 35 -4.99 6.08 7.96
CA LYS A 35 -6.25 5.47 7.50
C LYS A 35 -6.02 4.33 6.47
N GLY A 36 -5.23 3.35 6.86
CA GLY A 36 -4.90 2.17 6.07
C GLY A 36 -3.45 2.14 5.61
N GLU A 37 -2.99 0.96 5.22
CA GLU A 37 -1.61 0.68 4.84
C GLU A 37 -1.59 -0.12 3.54
N TYR A 38 -0.76 0.30 2.60
CA TYR A 38 -0.39 -0.46 1.42
C TYR A 38 1.02 -1.01 1.59
N ALA A 39 1.22 -2.29 1.32
CA ALA A 39 2.54 -2.91 1.22
C ALA A 39 2.65 -3.65 -0.12
N GLY A 40 3.63 -3.28 -0.94
CA GLY A 40 3.75 -3.89 -2.26
C GLY A 40 4.82 -3.31 -3.16
N ALA A 41 4.67 -3.63 -4.44
CA ALA A 41 5.51 -3.17 -5.53
C ALA A 41 5.04 -1.80 -6.04
N TRP A 42 6.02 -0.96 -6.31
CA TRP A 42 5.89 0.42 -6.79
C TRP A 42 6.67 0.59 -8.08
N HIS A 43 6.12 1.37 -8.99
CA HIS A 43 6.77 1.75 -10.23
C HIS A 43 6.56 3.24 -10.48
N TYR A 44 7.64 4.01 -10.31
CA TYR A 44 7.68 5.46 -10.54
C TYR A 44 6.52 6.23 -9.88
N GLY A 45 6.25 5.92 -8.61
CA GLY A 45 5.24 6.60 -7.79
C GLY A 45 3.87 5.92 -7.78
N PHE A 46 3.68 4.85 -8.55
CA PHE A 46 2.40 4.15 -8.63
C PHE A 46 2.48 2.74 -8.06
N GLU A 47 1.45 2.33 -7.33
CA GLU A 47 1.28 0.95 -6.90
C GLU A 47 1.07 0.02 -8.11
N VAL A 48 1.72 -1.14 -8.11
CA VAL A 48 1.62 -2.14 -9.18
C VAL A 48 0.94 -3.41 -8.66
N SER A 49 1.41 -3.95 -7.55
CA SER A 49 0.86 -5.15 -6.93
C SER A 49 1.18 -5.17 -5.44
N GLY A 50 0.19 -5.46 -4.62
CA GLY A 50 0.37 -5.37 -3.18
C GLY A 50 -0.87 -5.66 -2.38
N VAL A 51 -0.70 -5.56 -1.07
CA VAL A 51 -1.74 -5.74 -0.07
C VAL A 51 -2.10 -4.39 0.50
N TYR A 52 -3.38 -4.04 0.47
CA TYR A 52 -3.92 -2.92 1.22
C TYR A 52 -4.69 -3.42 2.42
N THR A 53 -4.34 -2.94 3.60
CA THR A 53 -4.98 -3.24 4.87
C THR A 53 -5.77 -2.02 5.32
N TRP A 54 -7.08 -2.18 5.46
CA TRP A 54 -7.94 -1.15 6.03
C TRP A 54 -7.81 -1.11 7.55
N PRO A 55 -8.10 0.04 8.21
CA PRO A 55 -8.12 0.12 9.68
C PRO A 55 -9.05 -0.89 10.36
N SER A 56 -10.06 -1.39 9.64
CA SER A 56 -10.96 -2.45 10.13
C SER A 56 -10.31 -3.85 10.16
N GLY A 57 -9.08 -4.00 9.66
CA GLY A 57 -8.40 -5.29 9.52
C GLY A 57 -8.77 -6.07 8.25
N ASN A 58 -9.67 -5.54 7.42
CA ASN A 58 -9.89 -6.10 6.09
C ASN A 58 -8.62 -5.94 5.26
N THR A 59 -8.37 -6.87 4.33
CA THR A 59 -7.22 -6.79 3.42
C THR A 59 -7.63 -7.03 1.98
N TYR A 60 -6.99 -6.35 1.04
CA TYR A 60 -7.09 -6.65 -0.38
C TYR A 60 -5.69 -6.86 -0.94
N GLN A 61 -5.44 -8.04 -1.49
CA GLN A 61 -4.21 -8.39 -2.17
C GLN A 61 -4.48 -8.50 -3.67
N GLY A 62 -3.82 -7.69 -4.48
CA GLY A 62 -4.09 -7.72 -5.93
C GLY A 62 -3.22 -6.77 -6.72
N GLN A 63 -3.57 -6.60 -7.99
CA GLN A 63 -2.95 -5.59 -8.83
C GLN A 63 -3.56 -4.20 -8.57
N TRP A 64 -2.75 -3.19 -8.86
CA TRP A 64 -3.09 -1.79 -8.65
C TRP A 64 -2.71 -1.01 -9.89
N GLN A 65 -3.53 -0.01 -10.21
CA GLN A 65 -3.27 0.92 -11.29
C GLN A 65 -3.91 2.26 -10.96
N ASN A 66 -3.12 3.33 -10.99
CA ASN A 66 -3.55 4.71 -10.67
C ASN A 66 -4.27 4.83 -9.31
N GLY A 67 -3.72 4.21 -8.25
CA GLY A 67 -4.28 4.25 -6.89
C GLY A 67 -5.60 3.47 -6.73
N LYS A 68 -5.98 2.64 -7.72
CA LYS A 68 -7.19 1.83 -7.68
C LYS A 68 -6.85 0.36 -7.82
N ARG A 69 -7.62 -0.47 -7.12
CA ARG A 69 -7.65 -1.92 -7.29
C ARG A 69 -7.90 -2.26 -8.76
N HIS A 70 -7.08 -3.12 -9.33
CA HIS A 70 -7.14 -3.50 -10.73
C HIS A 70 -6.87 -5.00 -10.91
N GLY A 71 -7.30 -5.56 -12.04
CA GLY A 71 -7.03 -6.95 -12.40
C GLY A 71 -7.53 -7.96 -11.36
N LEU A 72 -6.76 -9.03 -11.18
CA LEU A 72 -7.07 -10.08 -10.21
C LEU A 72 -6.64 -9.64 -8.80
N GLY A 73 -7.51 -9.91 -7.82
CA GLY A 73 -7.19 -9.71 -6.42
C GLY A 73 -8.09 -10.53 -5.50
N VAL A 74 -7.60 -10.80 -4.30
CA VAL A 74 -8.29 -11.49 -3.22
C VAL A 74 -8.58 -10.47 -2.14
N GLU A 75 -9.85 -10.36 -1.77
CA GLU A 75 -10.28 -9.53 -0.66
C GLU A 75 -10.65 -10.44 0.52
N GLN A 76 -10.00 -10.21 1.67
CA GLN A 76 -10.38 -10.82 2.93
C GLN A 76 -11.11 -9.77 3.77
N ARG A 77 -12.39 -10.04 4.02
CA ARG A 77 -13.18 -9.28 4.99
C ARG A 77 -13.35 -10.14 6.22
N GLY A 78 -13.19 -9.54 7.41
CA GLY A 78 -13.26 -10.23 8.69
C GLY A 78 -14.39 -11.27 8.71
N ARG A 79 -14.00 -12.53 8.89
CA ARG A 79 -14.92 -13.65 9.08
C ARG A 79 -15.44 -13.54 10.50
N TRP A 80 -16.75 -13.37 10.67
CA TRP A 80 -17.38 -13.67 11.95
C TRP A 80 -16.99 -15.09 12.36
N LEU A 81 -16.16 -15.24 13.39
CA LEU A 81 -15.93 -16.51 14.06
C LEU A 81 -17.11 -16.68 15.03
N TYR A 82 -18.20 -17.28 14.59
CA TYR A 82 -19.15 -17.85 15.54
C TYR A 82 -18.47 -19.06 16.18
N LYS A 83 -18.23 -19.00 17.49
CA LYS A 83 -17.97 -20.17 18.33
C LYS A 83 -19.31 -20.76 18.77
#